data_AF-A0A0A8F2A7-F1
#
_entry.id   AF-A0A0A8F2A7-F1
#
_cell.length_a   1.000
_cell.length_b   1.000
_cell.length_c   1.000
_cell.angle_alpha   90.00
_cell.angle_beta   90.00
_cell.angle_gamma   90.00
#
_symmetry.space_group_name_H-M   'P 1'
#
loop_
_entity.id
_entity.type
_entity.pdbx_description
1 polymer ?
#
loop_
_entity_poly.entity_id
_entity_poly.type
_entity_poly.pdbx_seq_one_letter_code
_entity_poly.pdbx_strand_id
1 'polypeptide(L)'
;MNVKTAPSAQPEAPISPTPSRETAEYWLWSAAPHTPLTEGNHPRCGKWLWFTPISLLDASWTTIRTATEDGLLGYRSKAATLINTRAKSDDSRRPICVYTQDWRDLDDVQRVLTNLRALGIVNTLLYKTDSDTRLGRYGAGASTFVAPATKQKLVIPKRTRQALEHHHAARAQARRAATARKKAFSSFTTSPIPQ
;
A
#
# COMPACT_ATOMS: atom_id res chain seq x y z
N MET A 1 8.88 -41.43 -46.19
CA MET A 1 8.38 -40.06 -46.38
C MET A 1 7.91 -39.57 -45.01
N ASN A 2 8.68 -38.67 -44.38
CA ASN A 2 8.42 -38.19 -43.02
C ASN A 2 7.39 -37.06 -43.04
N VAL A 3 6.28 -37.21 -42.32
CA VAL A 3 5.38 -36.08 -42.02
C VAL A 3 5.83 -35.49 -40.70
N LYS A 4 6.41 -34.29 -40.77
CA LYS A 4 6.86 -33.50 -39.63
C LYS A 4 5.67 -32.66 -39.15
N THR A 5 4.98 -33.11 -38.10
CA THR A 5 3.91 -32.36 -37.45
C THR A 5 4.52 -31.16 -36.71
N ALA A 6 4.13 -29.94 -37.11
CA ALA A 6 4.47 -28.71 -36.40
C ALA A 6 3.63 -28.58 -35.12
N PRO A 7 4.17 -28.07 -33.99
CA PRO A 7 3.35 -27.80 -32.82
C PRO A 7 2.56 -26.51 -33.03
N SER A 8 1.25 -26.61 -32.76
CA SER A 8 0.30 -25.51 -32.71
C SER A 8 0.72 -24.49 -31.65
N ALA A 9 1.12 -23.29 -32.08
CA ALA A 9 1.34 -22.16 -31.19
C ALA A 9 -0.01 -21.76 -30.57
N GLN A 10 -0.12 -21.90 -29.25
CA GLN A 10 -1.18 -21.29 -28.47
C GLN A 10 -1.00 -19.76 -28.51
N PRO A 11 -2.06 -18.94 -28.57
CA PRO A 11 -1.93 -17.50 -28.53
C PRO A 11 -1.29 -17.08 -27.20
N GLU A 12 -0.11 -16.44 -27.26
CA GLU A 12 0.56 -15.87 -26.10
C GLU A 12 -0.35 -14.83 -25.43
N ALA A 13 -0.61 -15.01 -24.14
CA ALA A 13 -1.31 -14.02 -23.33
C ALA A 13 -0.63 -12.64 -23.48
N PRO A 14 -1.37 -11.52 -23.45
CA PRO A 14 -0.77 -10.21 -23.61
C PRO A 14 0.38 -10.02 -22.63
N ILE A 15 1.58 -9.82 -23.18
CA ILE A 15 2.82 -9.54 -22.44
C ILE A 15 2.57 -8.35 -21.52
N SER A 16 2.38 -8.65 -20.24
CA SER A 16 2.23 -7.64 -19.21
C SER A 16 3.47 -6.75 -19.15
N PRO A 17 3.32 -5.42 -19.00
CA PRO A 17 4.47 -4.52 -18.97
C PRO A 17 5.39 -4.87 -17.78
N THR A 18 6.67 -5.05 -18.09
CA THR A 18 7.72 -5.36 -17.11
C THR A 18 8.50 -4.08 -16.76
N PRO A 19 8.70 -3.75 -15.47
CA PRO A 19 9.37 -2.51 -15.08
C PRO A 19 10.78 -2.35 -15.65
N SER A 20 11.50 -3.45 -15.91
CA SER A 20 12.85 -3.42 -16.48
C SER A 20 12.90 -3.00 -17.95
N ARG A 21 11.81 -3.15 -18.70
CA ARG A 21 11.72 -2.87 -20.14
C ARG A 21 10.81 -1.68 -20.47
N GLU A 22 10.14 -1.13 -19.47
CA GLU A 22 9.26 0.02 -19.64
C GLU A 22 10.08 1.30 -19.89
N THR A 23 9.78 1.97 -21.00
CA THR A 23 10.52 3.14 -21.49
C THR A 23 9.68 4.41 -21.57
N ALA A 24 8.35 4.32 -21.43
CA ALA A 24 7.45 5.46 -21.52
C ALA A 24 6.99 5.93 -20.14
N GLU A 25 6.71 4.99 -19.24
CA GLU A 25 6.13 5.29 -17.94
C GLU A 25 7.15 5.23 -16.80
N TYR A 26 7.08 6.19 -15.88
CA TYR A 26 7.91 6.19 -14.66
C TYR A 26 7.45 5.15 -13.63
N TRP A 27 6.18 4.77 -13.69
CA TRP A 27 5.53 3.88 -12.73
C TRP A 27 4.58 2.94 -13.44
N LEU A 28 4.74 1.64 -13.20
CA LEU A 28 3.72 0.66 -13.53
C LEU A 28 2.82 0.47 -12.31
N TRP A 29 1.51 0.44 -12.54
CA TRP A 29 0.49 0.40 -11.49
C TRP A 29 -0.33 -0.89 -11.54
N SER A 30 -0.80 -1.30 -10.36
CA SER A 30 -1.80 -2.36 -10.21
C SER A 30 -2.77 -1.97 -9.08
N ALA A 31 -3.98 -2.49 -9.13
CA ALA A 31 -5.05 -2.19 -8.18
C ALA A 31 -5.83 -3.45 -7.84
N ALA A 32 -6.34 -3.47 -6.60
CA ALA A 32 -7.30 -4.47 -6.17
C ALA A 32 -8.62 -4.31 -6.94
N PRO A 33 -9.48 -5.35 -6.99
CA PRO A 33 -10.75 -5.29 -7.69
C PRO A 33 -11.60 -4.11 -7.19
N HIS A 34 -12.35 -3.49 -8.10
CA HIS A 34 -13.22 -2.34 -7.81
C HIS A 34 -12.50 -1.08 -7.27
N THR A 35 -11.18 -1.00 -7.41
CA THR A 35 -10.39 0.16 -7.00
C THR A 35 -9.94 0.98 -8.21
N PRO A 36 -10.15 2.32 -8.22
CA PRO A 36 -9.63 3.17 -9.28
C PRO A 36 -8.09 3.18 -9.33
N LEU A 37 -7.51 3.17 -10.53
CA LEU A 37 -6.05 3.33 -10.76
C LEU A 37 -5.58 4.79 -10.59
N THR A 38 -6.37 5.69 -10.03
CA THR A 38 -5.98 7.09 -9.81
C THR A 38 -5.29 7.24 -8.44
N GLU A 39 -4.30 8.13 -8.32
CA GLU A 39 -3.73 8.47 -7.02
C GLU A 39 -4.82 9.06 -6.12
N GLY A 40 -5.30 8.26 -5.16
CA GLY A 40 -6.20 8.72 -4.12
C GLY A 40 -5.47 9.76 -3.28
N ASN A 41 -5.83 11.03 -3.43
CA ASN A 41 -5.20 12.13 -2.69
C ASN A 41 -5.68 12.22 -1.23
N HIS A 42 -5.91 11.08 -0.57
CA HIS A 42 -6.39 11.10 0.80
C HIS A 42 -5.21 11.37 1.75
N PRO A 43 -5.30 12.36 2.67
CA PRO A 43 -4.25 12.62 3.67
C PRO A 43 -3.94 11.44 4.62
N ARG A 44 -4.70 10.35 4.52
CA ARG A 44 -4.60 9.16 5.36
C ARG A 44 -3.95 7.99 4.65
N CYS A 45 -3.79 8.06 3.33
CA CYS A 45 -3.08 7.02 2.60
C CYS A 45 -1.61 6.99 3.01
N GLY A 46 -1.05 5.79 2.98
CA GLY A 46 0.38 5.59 3.05
C GLY A 46 0.76 4.35 2.28
N LYS A 47 2.06 4.07 2.23
CA LYS A 47 2.59 2.97 1.45
C LYS A 47 3.75 2.29 2.16
N TRP A 48 3.80 0.97 2.06
CA TRP A 48 5.01 0.19 2.23
C TRP A 48 5.93 0.44 1.05
N LEU A 49 7.22 0.66 1.32
CA LEU A 49 8.29 0.80 0.36
C LEU A 49 9.24 -0.38 0.52
N TRP A 50 9.42 -1.10 -0.58
CA TRP A 50 10.40 -2.15 -0.72
C TRP A 50 11.35 -1.80 -1.87
N PHE A 51 12.64 -1.69 -1.59
CA PHE A 51 13.64 -1.49 -2.62
C PHE A 51 14.13 -2.85 -3.10
N THR A 52 13.72 -3.31 -4.29
CA THR A 52 14.19 -4.58 -4.86
C THR A 52 15.42 -4.34 -5.73
N PRO A 53 16.42 -5.23 -5.74
CA PRO A 53 17.46 -5.24 -6.77
C PRO A 53 16.85 -5.30 -8.17
N ILE A 54 17.47 -4.64 -9.15
CA ILE A 54 17.00 -4.66 -10.55
C ILE A 54 16.93 -6.10 -11.10
N SER A 55 17.87 -6.97 -10.72
CA SER A 55 17.90 -8.37 -11.15
C SER A 55 16.67 -9.18 -10.75
N LEU A 56 15.93 -8.74 -9.72
CA LEU A 56 14.71 -9.38 -9.23
C LEU A 56 13.46 -8.54 -9.53
N LEU A 57 13.60 -7.36 -10.14
CA LEU A 57 12.54 -6.37 -10.23
C LEU A 57 11.26 -6.89 -10.91
N ASP A 58 11.40 -7.56 -12.05
CA ASP A 58 10.23 -8.03 -12.81
C ASP A 58 9.50 -9.18 -12.10
N ALA A 59 10.25 -10.13 -11.52
CA ALA A 59 9.67 -11.22 -10.75
C ALA A 59 8.99 -10.69 -9.48
N SER A 60 9.66 -9.80 -8.74
CA SER A 60 9.12 -9.12 -7.57
C SER A 60 7.85 -8.32 -7.89
N TRP A 61 7.85 -7.61 -9.02
CA TRP A 61 6.68 -6.85 -9.47
C TRP A 61 5.53 -7.77 -9.84
N THR A 62 5.79 -8.86 -10.57
CA THR A 62 4.77 -9.85 -10.93
C THR A 62 4.08 -10.40 -9.68
N THR A 63 4.85 -10.83 -8.68
CA THR A 63 4.30 -11.32 -7.40
C THR A 63 3.45 -10.28 -6.68
N ILE A 64 3.93 -9.04 -6.56
CA ILE A 64 3.20 -7.95 -5.89
C ILE A 64 1.94 -7.57 -6.67
N ARG A 65 2.02 -7.51 -8.00
CA ARG A 65 0.92 -7.19 -8.89
C ARG A 65 -0.21 -8.19 -8.72
N THR A 66 0.08 -9.48 -8.88
CA THR A 66 -0.92 -10.54 -8.71
C THR A 66 -1.56 -10.49 -7.33
N ALA A 67 -0.76 -10.40 -6.26
CA ALA A 67 -1.31 -10.31 -4.90
C ALA A 67 -2.10 -9.01 -4.62
N THR A 68 -1.86 -7.93 -5.38
CA THR A 68 -2.67 -6.72 -5.32
C THR A 68 -4.01 -6.95 -6.03
N GLU A 69 -3.98 -7.51 -7.24
CA GLU A 69 -5.17 -7.87 -8.04
C GLU A 69 -6.06 -8.90 -7.35
N ASP A 70 -5.49 -9.79 -6.54
CA ASP A 70 -6.22 -10.76 -5.71
C ASP A 70 -6.80 -10.14 -4.41
N GLY A 71 -6.54 -8.86 -4.15
CA GLY A 71 -6.99 -8.18 -2.93
C GLY A 71 -6.28 -8.61 -1.64
N LEU A 72 -5.20 -9.40 -1.75
CA LEU A 72 -4.41 -9.85 -0.60
C LEU A 72 -3.61 -8.71 0.02
N LEU A 73 -3.13 -7.78 -0.80
CA LEU A 73 -2.38 -6.62 -0.31
C LEU A 73 -3.33 -5.46 0.03
N GLY A 74 -2.86 -4.22 -0.12
CA GLY A 74 -3.73 -3.06 0.00
C GLY A 74 -4.37 -2.71 -1.33
N TYR A 75 -5.05 -1.56 -1.40
CA TYR A 75 -5.90 -1.22 -2.53
C TYR A 75 -5.14 -1.04 -3.85
N ARG A 76 -3.84 -0.68 -3.81
CA ARG A 76 -3.00 -0.44 -5.00
C ARG A 76 -1.53 -0.73 -4.75
N SER A 77 -0.79 -0.96 -5.82
CA SER A 77 0.68 -1.04 -5.82
C SER A 77 1.28 -0.39 -7.05
N LYS A 78 2.57 -0.03 -6.97
CA LYS A 78 3.35 0.43 -8.12
C LYS A 78 4.80 0.02 -8.07
N ALA A 79 5.40 -0.23 -9.23
CA ALA A 79 6.83 -0.44 -9.39
C ALA A 79 7.46 0.72 -10.17
N ALA A 80 8.59 1.21 -9.68
CA ALA A 80 9.41 2.16 -10.43
C ALA A 80 10.10 1.44 -11.60
N THR A 81 10.08 2.08 -12.76
CA THR A 81 10.72 1.59 -13.98
C THR A 81 12.19 2.03 -14.04
N LEU A 82 12.95 1.59 -15.04
CA LEU A 82 14.35 1.98 -15.15
C LEU A 82 14.55 3.46 -15.44
N ILE A 83 13.62 4.10 -16.17
CA ILE A 83 13.63 5.54 -16.45
C ILE A 83 13.32 6.40 -15.20
N ASN A 84 12.82 5.78 -14.13
CA ASN A 84 12.58 6.43 -12.85
C ASN A 84 13.88 6.55 -12.04
N THR A 85 14.73 7.47 -12.48
CA THR A 85 15.98 7.84 -11.82
C THR A 85 15.78 9.15 -11.05
N ARG A 86 16.27 9.22 -9.81
CA ARG A 86 16.35 10.48 -9.05
C ARG A 86 17.81 10.81 -8.77
N ALA A 87 18.15 12.10 -8.75
CA ALA A 87 19.48 12.52 -8.33
C ALA A 87 19.79 11.95 -6.94
N LYS A 88 20.94 11.26 -6.79
CA LYS A 88 21.39 10.59 -5.57
C LYS A 88 20.57 9.34 -5.15
N SER A 89 19.82 8.71 -6.06
CA SER A 89 19.25 7.38 -5.80
C SER A 89 20.27 6.27 -5.99
N ASP A 90 20.06 5.15 -5.29
CA ASP A 90 20.75 3.89 -5.56
C ASP A 90 20.24 3.31 -6.89
N ASP A 91 21.08 3.39 -7.93
CA ASP A 91 20.72 2.94 -9.28
C ASP A 91 20.64 1.42 -9.39
N SER A 92 21.15 0.65 -8.42
CA SER A 92 21.10 -0.83 -8.42
C SER A 92 19.73 -1.39 -8.00
N ARG A 93 18.84 -0.54 -7.48
CA ARG A 93 17.54 -0.94 -6.93
C ARG A 93 16.41 -0.07 -7.46
N ARG A 94 15.19 -0.60 -7.40
CA ARG A 94 13.96 0.15 -7.70
C ARG A 94 12.93 -0.06 -6.58
N PRO A 95 12.20 1.01 -6.18
CA PRO A 95 11.14 0.87 -5.21
C PRO A 95 9.89 0.21 -5.83
N ILE A 96 9.35 -0.77 -5.12
CA ILE A 96 7.97 -1.22 -5.24
C ILE A 96 7.21 -0.67 -4.04
N CYS A 97 6.09 0.00 -4.30
CA CYS A 97 5.23 0.59 -3.28
C CYS A 97 3.91 -0.19 -3.19
N VAL A 98 3.44 -0.47 -1.97
CA VAL A 98 2.13 -1.10 -1.72
C VAL A 98 1.33 -0.22 -0.77
N TYR A 99 0.17 0.24 -1.22
CA TYR A 99 -0.59 1.30 -0.56
C TYR A 99 -1.65 0.75 0.40
N THR A 100 -1.83 1.41 1.54
CA THR A 100 -2.99 1.20 2.43
C THR A 100 -3.84 2.47 2.49
N GLN A 101 -5.13 2.32 2.77
CA GLN A 101 -6.09 3.43 2.72
C GLN A 101 -5.96 4.40 3.90
N ASP A 102 -5.67 3.89 5.09
CA ASP A 102 -5.56 4.68 6.31
C ASP A 102 -4.38 4.18 7.15
N TRP A 103 -3.30 4.94 7.21
CA TRP A 103 -2.10 4.59 7.99
C TRP A 103 -2.37 4.45 9.50
N ARG A 104 -3.52 4.96 9.98
CA ARG A 104 -3.93 4.89 11.39
C ARG A 104 -4.69 3.60 11.71
N ASP A 105 -5.07 2.85 10.68
CA ASP A 105 -5.61 1.50 10.80
C ASP A 105 -4.43 0.52 10.89
N LEU A 106 -3.97 0.29 12.12
CA LEU A 106 -2.82 -0.57 12.36
C LEU A 106 -3.10 -2.03 11.98
N ASP A 107 -4.36 -2.45 12.03
CA ASP A 107 -4.76 -3.81 11.68
C ASP A 107 -4.59 -4.02 10.17
N ASP A 108 -5.04 -3.08 9.33
CA ASP A 108 -4.81 -3.15 7.88
C ASP A 108 -3.32 -3.03 7.52
N VAL A 109 -2.60 -2.09 8.15
CA VAL A 109 -1.15 -1.93 7.93
C VAL A 109 -0.39 -3.21 8.27
N GLN A 110 -0.73 -3.86 9.38
CA GLN A 110 -0.14 -5.13 9.82
C GLN A 110 -0.57 -6.31 8.95
N ARG A 111 -1.83 -6.36 8.50
CA ARG A 111 -2.33 -7.37 7.56
C ARG A 111 -1.53 -7.35 6.27
N VAL A 112 -1.35 -6.16 5.67
CA VAL A 112 -0.55 -6.00 4.45
C VAL A 112 0.91 -6.40 4.69
N LEU A 113 1.52 -6.01 5.82
CA LEU A 113 2.88 -6.46 6.16
C LEU A 113 2.97 -7.99 6.24
N THR A 114 2.00 -8.64 6.87
CA THR A 114 1.98 -10.09 7.04
C THR A 114 1.92 -10.79 5.70
N ASN A 115 1.07 -10.32 4.78
CA ASN A 115 0.97 -10.85 3.42
C ASN A 115 2.24 -10.58 2.61
N LEU A 116 2.87 -9.41 2.75
CA LEU A 116 4.18 -9.14 2.13
C LEU A 116 5.26 -10.14 2.61
N ARG A 117 5.25 -10.51 3.89
CA ARG A 117 6.17 -11.55 4.42
C ARG A 117 5.83 -12.94 3.89
N ALA A 118 4.56 -13.29 3.78
CA ALA A 118 4.11 -14.56 3.21
C ALA A 118 4.52 -14.73 1.73
N LEU A 119 4.62 -13.62 0.98
CA LEU A 119 5.12 -13.59 -0.39
C LEU A 119 6.66 -13.68 -0.50
N GLY A 120 7.38 -13.91 0.60
CA GLY A 120 8.83 -14.10 0.60
C GLY A 120 9.66 -12.82 0.70
N ILE A 121 9.03 -11.66 0.97
CA ILE A 121 9.78 -10.40 1.10
C ILE A 121 10.46 -10.37 2.46
N VAL A 122 11.77 -10.55 2.48
CA VAL A 122 12.56 -10.67 3.72
C VAL A 122 13.30 -9.39 4.12
N ASN A 123 13.43 -8.41 3.22
CA ASN A 123 14.15 -7.17 3.50
C ASN A 123 13.40 -6.27 4.51
N THR A 124 14.12 -5.31 5.09
CA THR A 124 13.51 -4.20 5.82
C THR A 124 12.52 -3.46 4.92
N LEU A 125 11.33 -3.22 5.43
CA LEU A 125 10.30 -2.43 4.75
C LEU A 125 10.10 -1.12 5.50
N LEU A 126 10.00 -0.04 4.74
CA LEU A 126 9.73 1.28 5.27
C LEU A 126 8.28 1.62 4.96
N TYR A 127 7.57 2.22 5.90
CA TYR A 127 6.25 2.75 5.63
C TYR A 127 6.29 4.27 5.66
N LYS A 128 5.65 4.91 4.68
CA LYS A 128 5.58 6.37 4.60
C LYS A 128 4.18 6.83 4.23
N THR A 129 3.68 7.86 4.90
CA THR A 129 2.43 8.51 4.50
C THR A 129 2.61 9.31 3.21
N ASP A 130 1.53 9.44 2.45
CA ASP A 130 1.52 10.28 1.24
C ASP A 130 1.67 11.76 1.62
N SER A 131 1.17 12.14 2.80
CA SER A 131 1.39 13.47 3.36
C SER A 131 2.85 13.78 3.65
N ASP A 132 3.61 12.83 4.21
CA ASP A 132 5.05 12.99 4.42
C ASP A 132 5.83 13.06 3.10
N THR A 133 5.33 12.36 2.07
CA THR A 133 5.93 12.38 0.72
C THR A 133 5.76 13.76 0.08
N ARG A 134 4.56 14.35 0.17
CA ARG A 134 4.27 15.71 -0.33
C ARG A 134 5.06 16.80 0.41
N LEU A 135 5.24 16.64 1.72
CA LEU A 135 6.00 17.59 2.54
C LEU A 135 7.53 17.42 2.41
N GLY A 136 8.00 16.61 1.45
CA GLY A 136 9.43 16.45 1.17
C GLY A 136 10.23 15.77 2.27
N ARG A 137 9.58 15.07 3.21
CA ARG A 137 10.26 14.46 4.37
C ARG A 137 10.93 13.15 3.96
N TYR A 138 12.19 13.20 3.55
CA TYR A 138 13.00 12.04 3.20
C TYR A 138 14.18 11.86 4.16
N GLY A 139 14.81 10.68 4.12
CA GLY A 139 16.00 10.39 4.91
C GLY A 139 15.75 9.59 6.19
N ALA A 140 16.80 9.46 6.99
CA ALA A 140 16.78 8.69 8.23
C ALA A 140 15.72 9.23 9.21
N GLY A 141 14.93 8.33 9.80
CA GLY A 141 13.87 8.70 10.75
C GLY A 141 12.60 9.31 10.12
N ALA A 142 12.54 9.45 8.80
CA ALA A 142 11.35 9.98 8.11
C ALA A 142 10.22 8.94 7.93
N SER A 143 10.47 7.66 8.26
CA SER A 143 9.49 6.60 8.10
C SER A 143 8.43 6.67 9.20
N THR A 144 7.17 6.50 8.81
CA THR A 144 6.02 6.43 9.73
C THR A 144 6.03 5.12 10.49
N PHE A 145 6.33 4.00 9.81
CA PHE A 145 6.58 2.69 10.42
C PHE A 145 7.81 2.06 9.78
N VAL A 146 8.44 1.14 10.50
CA VAL A 146 9.52 0.30 9.98
C VAL A 146 9.19 -1.14 10.31
N ALA A 147 9.26 -2.04 9.33
CA ALA A 147 9.25 -3.47 9.58
C ALA A 147 10.67 -4.02 9.39
N PRO A 148 11.34 -4.47 10.47
CA PRO A 148 12.66 -5.06 10.36
C PRO A 148 12.67 -6.27 9.43
N ALA A 149 13.85 -6.56 8.85
CA ALA A 149 14.05 -7.73 8.00
C ALA A 149 13.52 -9.00 8.70
N THR A 150 12.85 -9.87 7.93
CA THR A 150 12.20 -11.13 8.32
C THR A 150 11.13 -11.04 9.41
N LYS A 151 10.96 -9.91 10.10
CA LYS A 151 9.98 -9.75 11.17
C LYS A 151 8.63 -9.32 10.61
N GLN A 152 7.56 -9.86 11.20
CA GLN A 152 6.18 -9.40 11.04
C GLN A 152 5.80 -8.39 12.14
N LYS A 153 6.73 -7.52 12.53
CA LYS A 153 6.54 -6.56 13.62
C LYS A 153 6.67 -5.13 13.10
N LEU A 154 5.70 -4.29 13.47
CA LEU A 154 5.76 -2.86 13.28
C LEU A 154 6.61 -2.20 14.37
N VAL A 155 7.70 -1.56 13.96
CA VAL A 155 8.41 -0.59 14.79
C VAL A 155 7.78 0.78 14.52
N ILE A 156 7.18 1.35 15.57
CA ILE A 156 6.49 2.63 15.53
C ILE A 156 7.37 3.69 16.21
N PRO A 157 7.94 4.66 15.46
CA PRO A 157 8.68 5.78 16.03
C PRO A 157 7.83 6.59 17.00
N LYS A 158 8.48 7.22 17.99
CA LYS A 158 7.80 8.00 19.05
C LYS A 158 6.82 9.04 18.48
N ARG A 159 7.25 9.80 17.46
CA ARG A 159 6.42 10.80 16.77
C ARG A 159 5.15 10.19 16.21
N THR A 160 5.26 9.04 15.54
CA THR A 160 4.10 8.34 14.97
C THR A 160 3.17 7.84 16.06
N ARG A 161 3.72 7.27 17.15
CA ARG A 161 2.94 6.78 18.29
C ARG A 161 2.07 7.89 18.89
N GLN A 162 2.67 9.06 19.15
CA GLN A 162 1.96 10.23 19.67
C GLN A 162 0.84 10.70 18.73
N ALA A 163 1.10 10.71 17.42
CA ALA A 163 0.08 11.07 16.44
C ALA A 163 -1.08 10.05 16.40
N LEU A 164 -0.79 8.75 16.50
CA LEU A 164 -1.82 7.70 16.56
C LEU A 164 -2.69 7.85 17.79
N GLU A 165 -2.09 8.00 18.97
CA GLU A 165 -2.79 8.19 20.24
C GLU A 165 -3.75 9.39 20.16
N HIS A 166 -3.26 10.53 19.66
CA HIS A 166 -4.08 11.72 19.48
C HIS A 166 -5.27 11.47 18.54
N HIS A 167 -5.04 10.83 17.39
CA HIS A 167 -6.11 10.55 16.42
C HIS A 167 -7.13 9.53 16.94
N HIS A 168 -6.68 8.48 17.64
CA HIS A 168 -7.55 7.47 18.23
C HIS A 168 -8.38 8.06 19.37
N ALA A 169 -7.79 8.88 20.22
CA ALA A 169 -8.51 9.61 21.28
C ALA A 169 -9.59 10.54 20.70
N ALA A 170 -9.24 11.35 19.69
CA ALA A 170 -10.18 12.22 19.01
C ALA A 170 -11.34 11.43 18.37
N ARG A 171 -11.05 10.28 17.73
CA ARG A 171 -12.08 9.40 17.14
C ARG A 171 -12.99 8.80 18.21
N ALA A 172 -12.44 8.38 19.35
CA ALA A 172 -13.21 7.85 20.47
C ALA A 172 -14.14 8.91 21.06
N GLN A 173 -13.65 10.15 21.24
CA GLN A 173 -14.46 11.27 21.70
C GLN A 173 -15.58 11.61 20.72
N ALA A 174 -15.29 11.68 19.42
CA ALA A 174 -16.30 11.93 18.39
C ALA A 174 -17.39 10.83 18.35
N ARG A 175 -17.00 9.56 18.50
CA ARG A 175 -17.94 8.42 18.59
C ARG A 175 -18.86 8.56 19.80
N ARG A 176 -18.30 8.86 20.98
CA ARG A 176 -19.09 9.08 22.21
C ARG A 176 -20.10 10.23 22.04
N ALA A 177 -19.67 11.35 21.46
CA ALA A 177 -20.54 12.49 21.19
C ALA A 177 -21.66 12.15 20.19
N ALA A 178 -21.38 11.38 19.14
CA ALA A 178 -22.39 10.93 18.17
C ALA A 178 -23.40 9.97 18.81
N THR A 179 -22.96 9.03 19.65
CA THR A 179 -23.85 8.14 20.40
C THR A 179 -24.74 8.91 21.37
N ALA A 180 -24.19 9.89 22.09
CA ALA A 180 -24.96 10.75 22.99
C ALA A 180 -26.03 11.57 22.24
N ARG A 181 -25.67 12.13 21.07
CA ARG A 181 -26.63 12.85 20.19
C ARG A 181 -27.76 11.94 19.71
N LYS A 182 -27.45 10.71 19.27
CA LYS A 182 -28.48 9.73 18.87
C LYS A 182 -29.42 9.37 20.02
N LYS A 183 -28.88 9.16 21.23
CA LYS A 183 -29.69 8.86 22.42
C LYS A 183 -30.62 10.02 22.77
N ALA A 184 -30.11 11.25 22.78
CA ALA A 184 -30.92 12.45 23.03
C ALA A 184 -32.05 12.60 22.01
N PHE A 185 -31.74 12.44 20.70
CA PHE A 185 -32.75 12.51 19.64
C PHE A 185 -33.84 11.45 19.76
N SER A 186 -33.47 10.23 20.17
CA SER A 186 -34.44 9.15 20.45
C SER A 186 -35.32 9.45 21.67
N SER A 187 -34.80 10.10 22.71
CA SER A 187 -35.62 10.47 23.88
C SER A 187 -36.60 11.60 23.59
N PHE A 188 -36.29 12.53 22.66
CA PHE A 188 -37.20 13.61 22.27
C PHE A 188 -38.38 13.15 21.40
N THR A 189 -38.23 12.03 20.68
CA THR A 189 -39.25 11.50 19.76
C THR A 189 -40.24 10.54 20.44
N THR A 190 -40.04 10.22 21.72
CA THR A 190 -40.89 9.26 22.47
C THR A 190 -41.82 9.95 23.49
N SER A 191 -41.94 11.28 23.47
CA SER A 191 -42.91 11.98 24.34
C SER A 191 -44.35 11.77 23.82
N PRO A 192 -45.28 11.21 24.62
CA PRO A 192 -46.68 11.11 24.23
C PRO A 192 -47.33 12.50 24.19
N ILE A 193 -48.17 12.74 23.18
CA ILE A 193 -49.03 13.92 23.11
C ILE A 193 -50.02 13.84 24.29
N PRO A 194 -50.05 14.82 25.20
CA PRO A 194 -51.04 14.82 26.28
C PRO A 194 -52.44 15.03 25.69
N GLN A 195 -53.38 14.19 26.13
CA GLN A 195 -54.82 14.25 25.83
C GLN A 195 -55.48 15.43 26.56
#